data_AF-A0A2D8YYJ3-F1
#
_entry.id   AF-A0A2D8YYJ3-F1
#
_cell.length_a   1.000
_cell.length_b   1.000
_cell.length_c   1.000
_cell.angle_alpha   90.00
_cell.angle_beta   90.00
_cell.angle_gamma   90.00
#
_symmetry.space_group_name_H-M   'P 1'
#
loop_
_entity.id
_entity.type
_entity.pdbx_description
1 polymer ?
#
loop_
_entity_poly.entity_id
_entity_poly.type
_entity_poly.pdbx_seq_one_letter_code
_entity_poly.pdbx_strand_id
1 'polypeptide(L)' 'MSTNAYRIAVIPGDGIGNEVMPEALRVLEVIGRKHDLSFKFD' A
#
# COMPACT_ATOMS: atom_id res chain seq x y z
N MET A 1 14.20 -12.79 12.25
CA MET A 1 14.18 -12.30 10.86
C MET A 1 13.60 -10.90 10.89
N SER A 2 14.37 -9.89 10.50
CA SER A 2 13.87 -8.52 10.40
C SER A 2 12.90 -8.43 9.23
N THR A 3 11.61 -8.55 9.51
CA THR A 3 10.53 -8.25 8.56
C THR A 3 10.50 -6.74 8.36
N ASN A 4 11.43 -6.21 7.57
CA ASN A 4 11.46 -4.79 7.24
C ASN A 4 10.30 -4.51 6.28
N ALA A 5 9.12 -4.22 6.85
CA ALA A 5 7.99 -3.76 6.09
C ALA A 5 8.33 -2.44 5.42
N TYR A 6 8.00 -2.31 4.12
CA TYR A 6 8.10 -1.04 3.43
C TYR A 6 7.05 -0.09 4.01
N ARG A 7 7.52 0.98 4.65
CA ARG A 7 6.66 2.04 5.18
C ARG A 7 6.36 3.04 4.08
N ILE A 8 5.08 3.22 3.78
CA ILE A 8 4.61 4.05 2.67
C ILE A 8 3.59 5.03 3.25
N ALA A 9 3.89 6.33 3.17
CA ALA A 9 2.93 7.37 3.52
C ALA A 9 1.88 7.48 2.39
N VAL A 10 0.61 7.34 2.75
CA VAL A 10 -0.50 7.39 1.80
C VAL A 10 -1.11 8.78 1.83
N ILE A 11 -0.90 9.53 0.76
CA ILE A 11 -1.44 10.89 0.60
C ILE A 11 -2.42 10.87 -0.57
N PRO A 12 -3.74 10.73 -0.33
CA PRO A 12 -4.72 10.67 -1.40
C PRO A 12 -4.90 12.01 -2.13
N GLY A 13 -4.60 13.14 -1.47
CA GLY A 13 -4.86 14.47 -2.03
C GLY A 13 -6.37 14.75 -2.12
N ASP A 14 -6.80 15.43 -3.18
CA ASP A 14 -8.18 15.89 -3.38
C ASP A 14 -8.87 15.17 -4.57
N GLY A 15 -10.19 15.31 -4.65
CA GLY A 15 -11.00 14.78 -5.76
C GLY A 15 -10.86 13.27 -5.92
N ILE A 16 -10.58 12.81 -7.15
CA ILE A 16 -10.49 11.38 -7.50
C ILE A 16 -9.39 10.64 -6.74
N GLY A 17 -8.44 11.34 -6.13
CA GLY A 17 -7.41 10.75 -5.28
C GLY A 17 -7.99 9.87 -4.17
N ASN A 18 -9.13 10.28 -3.59
CA ASN A 18 -9.84 9.51 -2.56
C ASN A 18 -10.56 8.27 -3.12
N GLU A 19 -10.85 8.23 -4.42
CA GLU A 19 -11.49 7.10 -5.09
C GLU A 19 -10.45 6.08 -5.57
N VAL A 20 -9.31 6.53 -6.10
CA VAL A 20 -8.29 5.65 -6.68
C VAL A 20 -7.32 5.09 -5.65
N MET A 21 -7.06 5.80 -4.55
CA MET A 21 -6.07 5.37 -3.56
C MET A 21 -6.43 4.04 -2.88
N PRO A 22 -7.68 3.78 -2.45
CA PRO A 22 -8.06 2.49 -1.91
C PRO A 22 -7.76 1.33 -2.88
N GLU A 23 -7.97 1.53 -4.18
CA GLU A 23 -7.70 0.53 -5.21
C GLU A 23 -6.22 0.19 -5.35
N ALA A 24 -5.36 1.21 -5.31
CA ALA A 24 -3.92 1.02 -5.33
C ALA A 24 -3.45 0.19 -4.12
N LEU A 25 -3.99 0.46 -2.93
CA LEU A 25 -3.66 -0.31 -1.72
C LEU A 25 -4.10 -1.78 -1.86
N ARG A 26 -5.28 -2.05 -2.42
CA ARG A 26 -5.74 -3.43 -2.68
C ARG A 26 -4.79 -4.19 -3.62
N VAL A 27 -4.28 -3.52 -4.65
CA VAL A 27 -3.28 -4.11 -5.56
C VAL A 27 -1.97 -4.40 -4.81
N LEU A 28 -1.50 -3.48 -3.97
CA LEU A 28 -0.28 -3.67 -3.18
C LEU A 28 -0.41 -4.80 -2.17
N GLU A 29 -1.58 -5.02 -1.56
CA GLU A 29 -1.82 -6.19 -0.70
C GLU A 29 -1.68 -7.51 -1.47
N VAL A 30 -2.24 -7.59 -2.69
CA VAL A 30 -2.12 -8.78 -3.54
C VAL A 30 -0.67 -9.02 -3.94
N ILE A 31 0.06 -7.96 -4.32
CA ILE A 31 1.48 -8.03 -4.65
C ILE A 31 2.30 -8.47 -3.43
N GLY A 32 1.98 -7.94 -2.25
CA GLY A 32 2.64 -8.29 -1.00
C GLY A 32 2.58 -9.78 -0.72
N ARG A 33 1.37 -10.36 -0.81
CA ARG A 33 1.17 -11.81 -0.66
C ARG A 33 1.88 -12.61 -1.75
N LYS A 34 1.87 -12.14 -3.00
CA LYS A 34 2.45 -12.87 -4.14
C LYS A 34 3.98 -12.94 -4.09
N HIS A 35 4.63 -11.91 -3.54
CA HIS A 35 6.08 -11.75 -3.58
C HIS A 35 6.73 -11.79 -2.20
N ASP A 36 6.00 -12.22 -1.16
CA ASP A 36 6.47 -12.24 0.24
C ASP A 36 7.02 -10.88 0.70
N LEU A 37 6.32 -9.80 0.30
CA LEU A 37 6.63 -8.43 0.70
C LEU A 37 5.65 -7.98 1.77
N SER A 38 6.16 -7.27 2.77
CA SER A 38 5.35 -6.63 3.80
C SER A 38 5.27 -5.12 3.55
N PHE A 39 4.06 -4.58 3.57
CA PHE A 39 3.80 -3.15 3.44
C PHE A 39 3.14 -2.63 4.72
N LYS A 40 3.56 -1.43 5.15
CA LYS A 40 2.90 -0.67 6.21
C LYS A 40 2.52 0.69 5.62
N PHE A 41 1.23 0.95 5.59
CA PHE A 41 0.69 2.23 5.14
C PHE A 41 0.49 3.14 6.35
N ASP A 42 1.05 4.35 6.27
CA ASP A 42 0.87 5.44 7.25
C ASP A 42 -0.06 6.51 6.66
#